data_AF-A0A2E9DZ91-F1
#
_entry.id   AF-A0A2E9DZ91-F1
#
_cell.length_a   1.000
_cell.length_b   1.000
_cell.length_c   1.000
_cell.angle_alpha   90.00
_cell.angle_beta   90.00
_cell.angle_gamma   90.00
#
_symmetry.space_group_name_H-M   'P 1'
#
loop_
_entity.id
_entity.type
_entity.pdbx_description
1 polymer ?
#
loop_
_entity_poly.entity_id
_entity_poly.type
_entity_poly.pdbx_seq_one_letter_code
_entity_poly.pdbx_strand_id
1 'polypeptide(L)'
;MLALVLIIPLASGLITNVEMPDTEQKLGREIIITSNGKQWNQSMWDDLQQYGITPLRLLNETELLGWRNDFSVVDLEDFELFNGHDNNWRGGEFELENYIDEIRVVFEPSLPASAAEYLIYSFSSIGFEISNNLEDYNSVIPHRELISPNNNLQISSLLEIEGILWMEPVLSTEGRNLHASSLMATGDNLQTPHWSFGLNGSGVVLGIADSGIDYDHACFRNA
;
A
#
# COMPACT_ATOMS: atom_id res chain seq x y z
N MET A 1 -62.86 19.19 -26.38
CA MET A 1 -62.16 18.05 -27.00
C MET A 1 -61.09 17.62 -26.01
N LEU A 2 -61.30 16.48 -25.33
CA LEU A 2 -60.44 15.98 -24.26
C LEU A 2 -59.51 14.93 -24.88
N ALA A 3 -58.19 15.14 -24.83
CA ALA A 3 -57.22 14.15 -25.26
C ALA A 3 -56.50 13.60 -24.02
N LEU A 4 -56.73 12.32 -23.75
CA LEU A 4 -56.08 11.55 -22.69
C LEU A 4 -54.69 11.13 -23.22
N VAL A 5 -53.61 11.52 -22.54
CA VAL A 5 -52.25 11.04 -22.86
C VAL A 5 -51.94 9.87 -21.93
N LEU A 6 -51.86 8.68 -22.50
CA LEU A 6 -51.43 7.45 -21.84
C LEU A 6 -49.89 7.37 -21.94
N ILE A 7 -49.20 7.46 -20.81
CA ILE A 7 -47.75 7.21 -20.74
C ILE A 7 -47.57 5.72 -20.45
N ILE A 8 -47.03 4.97 -21.41
CA ILE A 8 -46.62 3.58 -21.22
C ILE A 8 -45.19 3.59 -20.67
N PRO A 9 -44.87 2.86 -19.59
CA PRO A 9 -43.49 2.66 -19.16
C PRO A 9 -42.86 1.60 -20.08
N LEU A 10 -41.86 2.00 -20.87
CA LEU A 10 -40.98 1.05 -21.55
C LEU A 10 -39.95 0.55 -20.55
N ALA A 11 -40.31 -0.53 -19.85
CA ALA A 11 -39.35 -1.50 -19.42
C ALA A 11 -38.83 -2.23 -20.67
N SER A 12 -37.54 -2.06 -20.99
CA SER A 12 -36.84 -2.91 -21.93
C SER A 12 -35.63 -3.49 -21.22
N GLY A 13 -35.77 -4.72 -20.74
CA GLY A 13 -34.64 -5.60 -20.51
C GLY A 13 -34.08 -6.13 -21.82
N LEU A 14 -32.86 -6.66 -21.74
CA LEU A 14 -32.07 -7.35 -22.77
C LEU A 14 -31.31 -6.47 -23.78
N ILE A 15 -30.15 -5.99 -23.32
CA ILE A 15 -28.91 -6.09 -24.10
C ILE A 15 -27.84 -6.65 -23.15
N THR A 16 -27.67 -7.97 -23.17
CA THR A 16 -26.43 -8.64 -22.73
C THR A 16 -25.44 -8.53 -23.88
N ASN A 17 -24.21 -8.10 -23.60
CA ASN A 17 -23.16 -7.66 -24.55
C ASN A 17 -23.34 -6.23 -25.07
N VAL A 18 -23.42 -5.26 -24.15
CA VAL A 18 -22.72 -4.01 -24.43
C VAL A 18 -21.23 -4.34 -24.26
N GLU A 19 -20.52 -4.59 -25.35
CA GLU A 19 -19.09 -4.33 -25.37
C GLU A 19 -18.96 -2.88 -24.90
N MET A 20 -18.50 -2.72 -23.66
CA MET A 20 -18.04 -1.41 -23.23
C MET A 20 -17.01 -0.99 -24.27
N PRO A 21 -17.06 0.24 -24.80
CA PRO A 21 -15.98 0.69 -25.65
C PRO A 21 -14.68 0.49 -24.86
N ASP A 22 -13.78 -0.34 -25.39
CA ASP A 22 -12.39 -0.48 -24.97
C ASP A 22 -11.67 0.86 -25.26
N THR A 23 -12.12 1.93 -24.63
CA THR A 23 -11.19 2.92 -24.12
C THR A 23 -10.54 2.30 -22.90
N GLU A 24 -9.70 1.28 -23.13
CA GLU A 24 -8.53 1.07 -22.30
C GLU A 24 -7.79 2.42 -22.33
N GLN A 25 -8.10 3.30 -21.39
CA GLN A 25 -7.14 4.32 -21.02
C GLN A 25 -5.93 3.50 -20.57
N LYS A 26 -4.92 3.44 -21.43
CA LYS A 26 -3.65 2.78 -21.18
C LYS A 26 -2.91 3.58 -20.09
N LEU A 27 -3.46 3.58 -18.87
CA LEU A 27 -2.90 4.29 -17.72
C LEU A 27 -1.65 3.59 -17.17
N GLY A 28 -1.34 2.43 -17.74
CA GLY A 28 -0.15 1.65 -17.49
C GLY A 28 -0.44 0.42 -16.66
N ARG A 29 0.61 -0.37 -16.42
CA ARG A 29 0.52 -1.63 -15.71
C ARG A 29 1.79 -1.94 -14.94
N GLU A 30 1.68 -2.79 -13.93
CA GLU A 30 2.83 -3.39 -13.26
C GLU A 30 3.46 -4.51 -14.10
N ILE A 31 4.79 -4.52 -14.09
CA ILE A 31 5.61 -5.54 -14.74
C ILE A 31 6.76 -5.95 -13.82
N ILE A 32 7.12 -7.23 -13.87
CA ILE A 32 8.34 -7.75 -13.25
C ILE A 32 9.41 -7.85 -14.33
N ILE A 33 10.58 -7.28 -14.04
CA ILE A 33 11.73 -7.23 -14.95
C ILE A 33 12.85 -8.06 -14.33
N THR A 34 13.24 -9.12 -15.03
CA THR A 34 14.29 -10.05 -14.60
C THR A 34 15.56 -9.84 -15.41
N SER A 35 16.68 -9.66 -14.73
CA SER A 35 18.00 -9.35 -15.31
C SER A 35 18.82 -10.58 -15.74
N ASN A 36 18.17 -11.71 -16.04
CA ASN A 36 18.79 -12.95 -16.52
C ASN A 36 20.04 -13.39 -15.74
N GLY A 37 20.00 -13.27 -14.41
CA GLY A 37 21.07 -13.72 -13.50
C GLY A 37 22.14 -12.69 -13.17
N LYS A 38 22.04 -11.44 -13.65
CA LYS A 38 22.93 -10.34 -13.24
C LYS A 38 22.32 -9.56 -12.06
N GLN A 39 23.10 -9.19 -11.06
CA GLN A 39 22.58 -8.34 -9.99
C GLN A 39 22.20 -6.95 -10.52
N TRP A 40 21.03 -6.43 -10.12
CA TRP A 40 20.59 -5.08 -10.46
C TRP A 40 21.60 -4.03 -9.99
N ASN A 41 21.90 -3.08 -10.88
CA ASN A 41 22.75 -1.93 -10.58
C ASN A 41 22.11 -0.64 -11.11
N GLN A 42 22.68 0.51 -10.74
CA GLN A 42 22.13 1.82 -11.09
C GLN A 42 22.04 2.05 -12.61
N SER A 43 23.02 1.58 -13.39
CA SER A 43 22.98 1.73 -14.87
C SER A 43 21.78 1.02 -15.46
N MET A 44 21.55 -0.23 -15.05
CA MET A 44 20.39 -1.01 -15.50
C MET A 44 19.07 -0.34 -15.11
N TRP A 45 19.01 0.25 -13.91
CA TRP A 45 17.85 0.98 -13.41
C TRP A 45 17.54 2.21 -14.26
N ASP A 46 18.57 3.00 -14.57
CA ASP A 46 18.44 4.22 -15.35
C ASP A 46 18.05 3.92 -16.81
N ASP A 47 18.54 2.82 -17.38
CA ASP A 47 18.25 2.40 -18.75
C ASP A 47 16.75 2.10 -18.97
N LEU A 48 16.01 1.68 -17.94
CA LEU A 48 14.57 1.38 -18.04
C LEU A 48 13.72 2.59 -18.47
N GLN A 49 14.13 3.80 -18.11
CA GLN A 49 13.42 5.01 -18.50
C GLN A 49 13.38 5.19 -20.03
N GLN A 50 14.41 4.73 -20.74
CA GLN A 50 14.48 4.80 -22.20
C GLN A 50 13.42 3.94 -22.87
N TYR A 51 12.91 2.93 -22.15
CA TYR A 51 11.87 2.01 -22.61
C TYR A 51 10.47 2.39 -22.08
N GLY A 52 10.32 3.57 -21.46
CA GLY A 52 9.05 4.01 -20.90
C GLY A 52 8.62 3.21 -19.67
N ILE A 53 9.58 2.61 -18.96
CA ILE A 53 9.37 1.87 -17.72
C ILE A 53 9.87 2.72 -16.55
N THR A 54 9.01 2.93 -15.56
CA THR A 54 9.34 3.58 -14.29
C THR A 54 9.65 2.51 -13.25
N PRO A 55 10.88 2.42 -12.75
CA PRO A 55 11.22 1.48 -11.67
C PRO A 55 10.51 1.86 -10.36
N LEU A 56 9.97 0.86 -9.65
CA LEU A 56 9.30 1.08 -8.36
C LEU A 56 10.17 0.59 -7.19
N ARG A 57 10.52 -0.70 -7.18
CA ARG A 57 11.37 -1.31 -6.14
C ARG A 57 11.97 -2.64 -6.56
N LEU A 58 13.06 -3.05 -5.92
CA LEU A 58 13.61 -4.41 -6.04
C LEU A 58 12.70 -5.42 -5.34
N LEU A 59 12.46 -6.55 -5.99
CA LEU A 59 11.85 -7.74 -5.41
C LEU A 59 12.92 -8.65 -4.80
N ASN A 60 14.06 -8.76 -5.49
CA ASN A 60 15.28 -9.44 -5.04
C ASN A 60 16.49 -8.91 -5.83
N GLU A 61 17.62 -9.63 -5.77
CA GLU A 61 18.86 -9.22 -6.45
C GLU A 61 18.76 -9.17 -7.98
N THR A 62 17.82 -9.91 -8.57
CA THR A 62 17.67 -10.08 -10.03
C THR A 62 16.32 -9.63 -10.58
N GLU A 63 15.35 -9.35 -9.71
CA GLU A 63 14.00 -8.97 -10.09
C GLU A 63 13.64 -7.59 -9.58
N LEU A 64 13.03 -6.81 -10.46
CA LEU A 64 12.60 -5.44 -10.23
C LEU A 64 11.12 -5.32 -10.58
N LEU A 65 10.34 -4.65 -9.73
CA LEU A 65 9.01 -4.22 -10.08
C LEU A 65 9.08 -2.85 -10.78
N GLY A 66 8.40 -2.72 -11.90
CA GLY A 66 8.29 -1.47 -12.65
C GLY A 66 6.87 -1.18 -13.09
N TRP A 67 6.59 0.10 -13.34
CA TRP A 67 5.36 0.58 -13.95
C TRP A 67 5.59 0.90 -15.43
N ARG A 68 4.67 0.47 -16.29
CA ARG A 68 4.82 0.60 -17.73
C ARG A 68 3.56 1.19 -18.38
N ASN A 69 3.71 2.31 -19.08
CA ASN A 69 2.58 2.98 -19.76
C ASN A 69 2.42 2.59 -21.24
N ASP A 70 3.52 2.21 -21.91
CA ASP A 70 3.48 1.85 -23.33
C ASP A 70 3.55 0.32 -23.51
N PHE A 71 2.46 -0.28 -23.99
CA PHE A 71 2.36 -1.72 -24.26
C PHE A 71 2.91 -2.14 -25.63
N SER A 72 3.57 -1.26 -26.38
CA SER A 72 4.28 -1.64 -27.60
C SER A 72 5.30 -2.75 -27.32
N VAL A 73 5.49 -3.75 -28.18
CA VAL A 73 6.46 -4.82 -27.89
C VAL A 73 7.86 -4.22 -27.89
N VAL A 74 8.48 -4.11 -26.71
CA VAL A 74 9.88 -3.75 -26.55
C VAL A 74 10.63 -5.05 -26.28
N ASP A 75 11.44 -5.46 -27.24
CA ASP A 75 12.38 -6.55 -27.02
C ASP A 75 13.56 -6.00 -26.23
N LEU A 76 13.66 -6.40 -24.96
CA LEU A 76 14.76 -6.05 -24.10
C LEU A 76 15.75 -7.21 -24.13
N GLU A 77 16.78 -7.14 -24.99
CA GLU A 77 17.72 -8.26 -25.20
C GLU A 77 18.34 -8.80 -23.89
N ASP A 78 18.49 -7.96 -22.87
CA ASP A 78 19.06 -8.31 -21.56
C ASP A 78 18.03 -8.59 -20.46
N PHE A 79 16.72 -8.41 -20.71
CA PHE A 79 15.68 -8.51 -19.68
C PHE A 79 14.49 -9.37 -20.10
N GLU A 80 13.99 -10.17 -19.16
CA GLU A 80 12.71 -10.86 -19.31
C GLU A 80 11.60 -10.08 -18.61
N LEU A 81 10.45 -9.94 -19.27
CA LEU A 81 9.28 -9.22 -18.75
C LEU A 81 8.14 -10.19 -18.42
N PHE A 82 7.64 -10.10 -17.20
CA PHE A 82 6.47 -10.84 -16.74
C PHE A 82 5.39 -9.84 -16.29
N ASN A 83 4.13 -10.28 -16.30
CA ASN A 83 3.05 -9.48 -15.72
C ASN A 83 3.30 -9.28 -14.21
N GLY A 84 2.86 -8.13 -13.69
CA GLY A 84 2.85 -7.81 -12.27
C GLY A 84 2.07 -8.80 -11.39
N HIS A 85 2.18 -8.59 -10.08
CA HIS A 85 1.79 -9.53 -9.02
C HIS A 85 0.33 -9.38 -8.56
N ASP A 86 -0.17 -10.37 -7.81
CA ASP A 86 -1.46 -10.37 -7.10
C ASP A 86 -1.37 -9.65 -5.76
N ASN A 87 -2.10 -8.56 -5.56
CA ASN A 87 -2.05 -7.84 -4.28
C ASN A 87 -2.44 -8.76 -3.12
N ASN A 88 -1.80 -8.56 -1.96
CA ASN A 88 -2.02 -9.44 -0.81
C ASN A 88 -2.82 -8.75 0.29
N TRP A 89 -3.83 -9.47 0.78
CA TRP A 89 -4.48 -9.16 2.05
C TRP A 89 -3.64 -9.65 3.23
N ARG A 90 -3.37 -8.78 4.19
CA ARG A 90 -2.57 -9.05 5.41
C ARG A 90 -3.43 -8.99 6.68
N GLY A 91 -4.64 -9.55 6.63
CA GLY A 91 -5.54 -9.59 7.78
C GLY A 91 -5.30 -10.69 8.80
N GLY A 92 -4.39 -11.63 8.53
CA GLY A 92 -4.15 -12.75 9.43
C GLY A 92 -5.41 -13.62 9.59
N GLU A 93 -6.05 -13.58 10.75
CA GLU A 93 -7.28 -14.34 11.05
C GLU A 93 -8.55 -13.69 10.50
N PHE A 94 -8.49 -12.42 10.08
CA PHE A 94 -9.64 -11.73 9.49
C PHE A 94 -9.74 -12.05 8.00
N GLU A 95 -10.87 -12.59 7.55
CA GLU A 95 -11.17 -12.78 6.13
C GLU A 95 -11.60 -11.46 5.49
N LEU A 96 -11.08 -11.14 4.30
CA LEU A 96 -11.32 -9.86 3.62
C LEU A 96 -12.80 -9.64 3.31
N GLU A 97 -13.48 -10.66 2.82
CA GLU A 97 -14.88 -10.62 2.39
C GLU A 97 -15.86 -10.34 3.55
N ASN A 98 -15.46 -10.69 4.76
CA ASN A 98 -16.26 -10.55 5.98
C ASN A 98 -15.82 -9.36 6.84
N TYR A 99 -14.78 -8.62 6.43
CA TYR A 99 -14.24 -7.51 7.20
C TYR A 99 -15.06 -6.23 6.99
N ILE A 100 -15.50 -5.60 8.07
CA ILE A 100 -16.42 -4.45 8.06
C ILE A 100 -15.81 -3.16 8.59
N ASP A 101 -14.67 -3.24 9.27
CA ASP A 101 -13.97 -2.10 9.87
C ASP A 101 -13.01 -1.45 8.85
N GLU A 102 -12.32 -0.38 9.26
CA GLU A 102 -11.40 0.34 8.37
C GLU A 102 -10.26 -0.55 7.86
N ILE A 103 -10.05 -0.51 6.54
CA ILE A 103 -8.93 -1.16 5.86
C ILE A 103 -7.91 -0.08 5.51
N ARG A 104 -6.65 -0.36 5.82
CA ARG A 104 -5.52 0.41 5.29
C ARG A 104 -5.10 -0.20 3.97
N VAL A 105 -5.14 0.62 2.93
CA VAL A 105 -4.55 0.31 1.63
C VAL A 105 -3.17 0.96 1.58
N VAL A 106 -2.14 0.18 1.26
CA VAL A 106 -0.77 0.67 1.09
C VAL A 106 -0.41 0.52 -0.39
N PHE A 107 0.04 1.60 -1.01
CA PHE A 107 0.40 1.62 -2.43
C PHE A 107 1.89 1.31 -2.63
N GLU A 108 2.27 0.89 -3.84
CA GLU A 108 3.68 0.76 -4.20
C GLU A 108 4.38 2.13 -4.07
N PRO A 109 5.67 2.17 -3.68
CA PRO A 109 6.40 3.42 -3.57
C PRO A 109 6.80 3.93 -4.96
N SER A 110 7.07 5.23 -5.04
CA SER A 110 7.60 5.91 -6.24
C SER A 110 6.72 5.73 -7.48
N LEU A 111 5.40 5.66 -7.27
CA LEU A 111 4.45 5.50 -8.37
C LEU A 111 4.46 6.76 -9.25
N PRO A 112 4.57 6.62 -10.59
CA PRO A 112 4.47 7.76 -11.49
C PRO A 112 3.04 8.33 -11.51
N ALA A 113 2.91 9.57 -11.97
CA ALA A 113 1.61 10.25 -12.08
C ALA A 113 0.55 9.43 -12.83
N SER A 114 0.94 8.71 -13.89
CA SER A 114 0.05 7.82 -14.65
C SER A 114 -0.51 6.67 -13.81
N ALA A 115 0.31 6.11 -12.91
CA ALA A 115 -0.12 5.06 -12.00
C ALA A 115 -1.05 5.60 -10.91
N ALA A 116 -0.77 6.80 -10.39
CA ALA A 116 -1.67 7.47 -9.46
C ALA A 116 -3.04 7.77 -10.12
N GLU A 117 -3.05 8.24 -11.37
CA GLU A 117 -4.28 8.43 -12.15
C GLU A 117 -5.05 7.11 -12.36
N TYR A 118 -4.35 6.02 -12.67
CA TYR A 118 -4.92 4.66 -12.74
C TYR A 118 -5.58 4.25 -11.43
N LEU A 119 -4.88 4.43 -10.30
CA LEU A 119 -5.39 4.08 -8.97
C LEU A 119 -6.65 4.90 -8.64
N ILE A 120 -6.61 6.22 -8.83
CA ILE A 120 -7.75 7.11 -8.54
C ILE A 120 -8.98 6.69 -9.37
N TYR A 121 -8.79 6.41 -10.66
CA TYR A 121 -9.85 5.94 -11.53
C TYR A 121 -10.39 4.56 -11.09
N SER A 122 -9.50 3.61 -10.81
CA SER A 122 -9.87 2.23 -10.46
C SER A 122 -10.63 2.17 -9.14
N PHE A 123 -10.17 2.90 -8.11
CA PHE A 123 -10.88 3.02 -6.84
C PHE A 123 -12.26 3.66 -7.02
N SER A 124 -12.34 4.76 -7.79
CA SER A 124 -13.60 5.45 -8.05
C SER A 124 -14.62 4.55 -8.78
N SER A 125 -14.15 3.72 -9.72
CA SER A 125 -15.00 2.77 -10.46
C SER A 125 -15.63 1.69 -9.58
N ILE A 126 -14.97 1.33 -8.48
CA ILE A 126 -15.46 0.38 -7.46
C ILE A 126 -16.26 1.10 -6.36
N GLY A 127 -16.28 2.43 -6.36
CA GLY A 127 -17.04 3.24 -5.41
C GLY A 127 -16.26 3.67 -4.16
N PHE A 128 -14.93 3.67 -4.22
CA PHE A 128 -14.05 4.23 -3.18
C PHE A 128 -13.41 5.54 -3.66
N GLU A 129 -13.26 6.50 -2.74
CA GLU A 129 -12.52 7.74 -2.99
C GLU A 129 -11.18 7.69 -2.26
N ILE A 130 -10.10 8.07 -2.94
CA ILE A 130 -8.74 8.18 -2.40
C ILE A 130 -8.18 9.58 -2.75
N SER A 131 -7.04 9.97 -2.17
CA SER A 131 -6.40 11.25 -2.48
C SER A 131 -6.22 11.44 -3.99
N ASN A 132 -6.60 12.61 -4.49
CA ASN A 132 -6.38 13.00 -5.88
C ASN A 132 -5.07 13.78 -6.08
N ASN A 133 -4.26 13.92 -5.04
CA ASN A 133 -2.96 14.57 -5.13
C ASN A 133 -1.90 13.57 -5.61
N LEU A 134 -1.53 13.69 -6.88
CA LEU A 134 -0.58 12.78 -7.53
C LEU A 134 0.79 12.73 -6.84
N GLU A 135 1.19 13.82 -6.17
CA GLU A 135 2.47 13.91 -5.45
C GLU A 135 2.53 13.00 -4.21
N ASP A 136 1.37 12.62 -3.64
CA ASP A 136 1.34 11.72 -2.47
C ASP A 136 1.91 10.34 -2.82
N TYR A 137 1.73 9.90 -4.07
CA TYR A 137 2.11 8.57 -4.56
C TYR A 137 3.57 8.51 -5.04
N ASN A 138 4.17 9.64 -5.39
CA ASN A 138 5.53 9.74 -5.92
C ASN A 138 6.56 9.91 -4.79
N SER A 139 6.59 8.97 -3.85
CA SER A 139 7.47 8.99 -2.69
C SER A 139 8.11 7.63 -2.45
N VAL A 140 9.36 7.62 -1.98
CA VAL A 140 10.05 6.40 -1.53
C VAL A 140 9.41 5.78 -0.30
N ILE A 141 8.61 6.56 0.44
CA ILE A 141 7.76 6.08 1.52
C ILE A 141 6.38 5.80 0.91
N PRO A 142 5.89 4.55 0.98
CA PRO A 142 4.55 4.19 0.49
C PRO A 142 3.45 5.12 1.01
N HIS A 143 2.65 5.65 0.08
CA HIS A 143 1.39 6.30 0.42
C HIS A 143 0.40 5.29 0.99
N ARG A 144 -0.52 5.77 1.82
CA ARG A 144 -1.56 4.94 2.44
C ARG A 144 -2.87 5.68 2.54
N GLU A 145 -3.94 4.94 2.35
CA GLU A 145 -5.32 5.42 2.48
C GLU A 145 -6.09 4.55 3.46
N LEU A 146 -7.08 5.15 4.12
CA LEU A 146 -8.04 4.45 4.94
C LEU A 146 -9.35 4.37 4.17
N ILE A 147 -9.85 3.16 3.97
CA ILE A 147 -11.14 2.92 3.34
C ILE A 147 -12.06 2.19 4.31
N SER A 148 -13.34 2.52 4.27
CA SER A 148 -14.37 1.78 5.00
C SER A 148 -15.13 0.87 4.04
N PRO A 149 -15.10 -0.45 4.25
CA PRO A 149 -15.99 -1.39 3.58
C PRO A 149 -17.44 -0.93 3.63
N ASN A 150 -18.14 -0.99 2.50
CA ASN A 150 -19.58 -0.85 2.47
C ASN A 150 -20.19 -2.18 2.03
N ASN A 151 -21.31 -2.58 2.64
CA ASN A 151 -21.94 -3.91 2.47
C ASN A 151 -22.30 -4.27 1.02
N ASN A 152 -22.26 -3.33 0.08
CA ASN A 152 -22.58 -3.53 -1.33
C ASN A 152 -21.36 -3.57 -2.26
N LEU A 153 -20.15 -3.37 -1.72
CA LEU A 153 -18.92 -3.28 -2.51
C LEU A 153 -18.09 -4.56 -2.37
N GLN A 154 -17.66 -5.11 -3.50
CA GLN A 154 -16.81 -6.28 -3.54
C GLN A 154 -15.35 -5.86 -3.29
N ILE A 155 -14.94 -5.83 -2.02
CA ILE A 155 -13.59 -5.40 -1.59
C ILE A 155 -12.50 -6.28 -2.23
N SER A 156 -12.79 -7.55 -2.51
CA SER A 156 -11.85 -8.45 -3.18
C SER A 156 -11.40 -7.94 -4.55
N SER A 157 -12.23 -7.13 -5.24
CA SER A 157 -11.85 -6.49 -6.52
C SER A 157 -10.71 -5.48 -6.37
N LEU A 158 -10.47 -4.95 -5.16
CA LEU A 158 -9.29 -4.13 -4.90
C LEU A 158 -7.99 -4.94 -4.99
N LEU A 159 -8.03 -6.27 -4.77
CA LEU A 159 -6.83 -7.11 -4.90
C LEU A 159 -6.36 -7.24 -6.35
N GLU A 160 -7.19 -6.86 -7.33
CA GLU A 160 -6.88 -6.90 -8.76
C GLU A 160 -6.27 -5.58 -9.28
N ILE A 161 -6.25 -4.52 -8.47
CA ILE A 161 -5.76 -3.20 -8.88
C ILE A 161 -4.25 -3.12 -8.75
N GLU A 162 -3.53 -3.11 -9.87
CA GLU A 162 -2.07 -2.90 -9.89
C GLU A 162 -1.69 -1.55 -9.25
N GLY A 163 -0.55 -1.47 -8.57
CA GLY A 163 -0.09 -0.30 -7.81
C GLY A 163 -0.44 -0.37 -6.31
N ILE A 164 -1.23 -1.35 -5.87
CA ILE A 164 -1.42 -1.65 -4.45
C ILE A 164 -0.33 -2.60 -3.98
N LEU A 165 0.42 -2.20 -2.97
CA LEU A 165 1.48 -3.02 -2.40
C LEU A 165 0.91 -4.07 -1.40
N TRP A 166 -0.05 -3.69 -0.55
CA TRP A 166 -0.89 -4.62 0.21
C TRP A 166 -2.11 -3.91 0.82
N MET A 167 -3.04 -4.71 1.34
CA MET A 167 -4.14 -4.23 2.19
C MET A 167 -4.08 -4.90 3.56
N GLU A 168 -4.47 -4.18 4.62
CA GLU A 168 -4.47 -4.72 5.99
C GLU A 168 -5.59 -4.09 6.83
N PRO A 169 -6.09 -4.80 7.86
CA PRO A 169 -7.07 -4.25 8.79
C PRO A 169 -6.43 -3.18 9.68
N VAL A 170 -7.17 -2.11 9.97
CA VAL A 170 -6.79 -1.14 11.00
C VAL A 170 -7.16 -1.71 12.37
N LEU A 171 -6.16 -2.16 13.12
CA LEU A 171 -6.37 -2.68 14.47
C LEU A 171 -6.20 -1.58 15.52
N SER A 172 -7.03 -1.62 16.56
CA SER A 172 -6.86 -0.76 17.73
C SER A 172 -5.65 -1.21 18.55
N THR A 173 -4.76 -0.27 18.89
CA THR A 173 -3.70 -0.50 19.88
C THR A 173 -4.13 0.04 21.24
N GLU A 174 -3.89 -0.75 22.29
CA GLU A 174 -4.14 -0.34 23.67
C GLU A 174 -2.84 -0.44 24.48
N GLY A 175 -2.64 0.51 25.40
CA GLY A 175 -1.50 0.52 26.29
C GLY A 175 -1.53 -0.68 27.24
N ARG A 176 -0.51 -1.52 27.19
CA ARG A 176 -0.32 -2.62 28.15
C ARG A 176 0.57 -2.13 29.28
N ASN A 177 -0.02 -1.67 30.38
CA ASN A 177 0.70 -1.17 31.55
C ASN A 177 0.24 -1.97 32.79
N LEU A 178 0.94 -2.21 33.91
CA LEU A 178 2.21 -1.84 34.55
C LEU A 178 2.68 -3.13 35.24
N HIS A 179 3.96 -3.48 35.24
CA HIS A 179 4.71 -4.28 36.27
C HIS A 179 6.03 -4.84 35.68
N ALA A 180 6.21 -4.74 34.35
CA ALA A 180 7.35 -5.34 33.65
C ALA A 180 8.70 -4.67 33.94
N SER A 181 8.76 -3.38 34.27
CA SER A 181 10.04 -2.66 34.43
C SER A 181 10.90 -3.20 35.57
N SER A 182 10.29 -3.66 36.67
CA SER A 182 10.98 -4.31 37.79
C SER A 182 11.40 -5.75 37.45
N LEU A 183 10.47 -6.52 36.88
CA LEU A 183 10.69 -7.93 36.53
C LEU A 183 11.75 -8.13 35.45
N MET A 184 11.82 -7.24 34.45
CA MET A 184 12.75 -7.35 33.33
C MET A 184 14.20 -7.00 33.70
N ALA A 185 14.44 -6.21 34.75
CA ALA A 185 15.78 -5.80 35.14
C ALA A 185 16.51 -6.86 35.99
N THR A 186 15.83 -7.44 36.98
CA THR A 186 16.46 -8.38 37.93
C THR A 186 15.54 -9.47 38.47
N GLY A 187 14.25 -9.47 38.08
CA GLY A 187 13.23 -10.32 38.71
C GLY A 187 12.90 -9.92 40.16
N ASP A 188 13.44 -8.77 40.62
CA ASP A 188 13.25 -8.23 41.97
C ASP A 188 13.14 -6.69 41.89
N ASN A 189 12.41 -6.07 42.82
CA ASN A 189 12.02 -4.66 42.75
C ASN A 189 13.14 -3.67 43.15
N LEU A 190 14.33 -4.14 43.55
CA LEU A 190 15.23 -3.34 44.40
C LEU A 190 16.71 -3.29 43.98
N GLN A 191 17.14 -3.98 42.92
CA GLN A 191 18.58 -3.97 42.55
C GLN A 191 18.83 -3.78 41.05
N THR A 192 19.85 -2.97 40.74
CA THR A 192 20.42 -2.75 39.40
C THR A 192 21.93 -3.06 39.43
N PRO A 193 22.34 -4.33 39.62
CA PRO A 193 23.74 -4.70 39.84
C PRO A 193 24.66 -4.30 38.68
N HIS A 194 24.13 -4.15 37.47
CA HIS A 194 24.86 -3.75 36.26
C HIS A 194 25.50 -2.36 36.35
N TRP A 195 24.91 -1.43 37.11
CA TRP A 195 25.47 -0.09 37.30
C TRP A 195 26.80 -0.11 38.07
N SER A 196 27.02 -1.12 38.93
CA SER A 196 28.28 -1.31 39.65
C SER A 196 29.46 -1.68 38.73
N PHE A 197 29.16 -2.13 37.51
CA PHE A 197 30.13 -2.39 36.46
C PHE A 197 30.33 -1.19 35.51
N GLY A 198 29.74 -0.03 35.82
CA GLY A 198 29.82 1.18 34.99
C GLY A 198 28.89 1.16 33.77
N LEU A 199 28.03 0.15 33.63
CA LEU A 199 27.06 0.05 32.54
C LEU A 199 25.78 0.80 32.92
N ASN A 200 25.63 2.04 32.44
CA ASN A 200 24.55 2.94 32.84
C ASN A 200 23.69 3.45 31.65
N GLY A 201 23.86 2.86 30.45
CA GLY A 201 23.12 3.27 29.25
C GLY A 201 23.64 4.53 28.55
N SER A 202 24.75 5.13 29.00
CA SER A 202 25.37 6.25 28.29
C SER A 202 25.73 5.89 26.83
N GLY A 203 25.38 6.76 25.89
CA GLY A 203 25.62 6.54 24.45
C GLY A 203 24.57 5.67 23.74
N VAL A 204 23.51 5.24 24.45
CA VAL A 204 22.38 4.50 23.87
C VAL A 204 21.22 5.45 23.58
N VAL A 205 20.64 5.36 22.39
CA VAL A 205 19.41 6.07 22.02
C VAL A 205 18.22 5.12 22.21
N LEU A 206 17.22 5.55 22.99
CA LEU A 206 16.00 4.79 23.24
C LEU A 206 14.81 5.45 22.54
N GLY A 207 14.20 4.75 21.59
CA GLY A 207 12.93 5.14 20.99
C GLY A 207 11.76 4.56 21.79
N ILE A 208 10.86 5.42 22.28
CA ILE A 208 9.64 5.01 23.00
C ILE A 208 8.44 5.41 22.15
N ALA A 209 7.69 4.42 21.66
CA ALA A 209 6.42 4.62 20.97
C ALA A 209 5.27 4.24 21.92
N ASP A 210 4.82 5.22 22.72
CA ASP A 210 3.72 5.09 23.68
C ASP A 210 2.86 6.37 23.61
N SER A 211 1.98 6.56 24.57
CA SER A 211 1.15 7.75 24.79
C SER A 211 1.93 9.06 24.99
N GLY A 212 3.26 9.00 25.14
CA GLY A 212 4.14 10.16 25.32
C GLY A 212 4.95 10.08 26.62
N ILE A 213 5.68 11.15 26.93
CA ILE A 213 6.46 11.30 28.16
C ILE A 213 6.16 12.66 28.80
N ASP A 214 5.96 12.67 30.12
CA ASP A 214 5.96 13.91 30.90
C ASP A 214 7.41 14.37 31.10
N TYR A 215 7.89 15.19 30.18
CA TYR A 215 9.26 15.71 30.19
C TYR A 215 9.53 16.64 31.38
N ASP A 216 8.49 17.23 31.96
CA ASP A 216 8.58 18.07 33.15
C ASP A 216 8.60 17.25 34.45
N HIS A 217 8.54 15.93 34.40
CA HIS A 217 8.71 15.11 35.60
C HIS A 217 10.17 15.20 36.10
N ALA A 218 10.37 15.32 37.42
CA ALA A 218 11.68 15.54 38.02
C ALA A 218 12.75 14.48 37.65
N CYS A 219 12.32 13.25 37.35
CA CYS A 219 13.20 12.16 36.91
C CYS A 219 13.75 12.33 35.48
N PHE A 220 13.19 13.22 34.66
CA PHE A 220 13.56 13.41 33.26
C PHE A 220 14.14 14.80 32.96
N ARG A 221 14.03 15.77 33.88
CA ARG A 221 14.50 17.16 33.68
C ARG A 221 16.01 17.34 33.51
N ASN A 222 16.82 16.35 33.88
CA ASN A 222 18.29 16.38 33.75
C ASN A 222 18.83 15.09 33.10
N ALA A 223 18.01 14.41 32.31
CA ALA A 223 18.39 13.22 31.56
C ALA A 223 19.15 13.59 30.28
#